data_AF-A0A6M3LQ81-F1
#
_entry.id   AF-A0A6M3LQ81-F1
#
_cell.length_a   1.000
_cell.length_b   1.000
_cell.length_c   1.000
_cell.angle_alpha   90.00
_cell.angle_beta   90.00
_cell.angle_gamma   90.00
#
_symmetry.space_group_name_H-M   'P 1'
#
loop_
_entity.id
_entity.type
_entity.pdbx_description
1 polymer ?
#
loop_
_entity_poly.entity_id
_entity_poly.type
_entity_poly.pdbx_seq_one_letter_code
_entity_poly.pdbx_strand_id
1 'polypeptide(L)' 'MQRELLIQIIAPHFVAGINTLKVSDDEFDNKCAPIIKYMKHWSPYQIREYCIKKGWGIIL' A
#
# COMPACT_ATOMS: atom_id res chain seq x y z
N MET A 1 18.62 6.56 3.35
CA MET A 1 18.01 6.89 2.05
C MET A 1 16.53 6.58 2.15
N GLN A 2 15.66 7.60 2.08
CA GLN A 2 14.23 7.37 1.88
C GLN A 2 14.03 6.72 0.51
N ARG A 3 13.37 5.57 0.48
CA ARG A 3 12.91 4.93 -0.74
C ARG A 3 11.40 5.09 -0.80
N GLU A 4 10.93 5.65 -1.90
CA GLU A 4 9.52 5.78 -2.22
C GLU A 4 9.11 4.71 -3.23
N LEU A 5 7.93 4.11 -3.03
CA LEU A 5 7.31 3.16 -3.94
C LEU A 5 5.84 3.53 -4.14
N LEU A 6 5.43 3.70 -5.40
CA LEU A 6 4.05 4.02 -5.75
C LEU A 6 3.30 2.73 -6.05
N ILE A 7 2.34 2.38 -5.19
CA ILE A 7 1.49 1.20 -5.36
C ILE A 7 0.12 1.64 -5.83
N GLN A 8 -0.42 0.99 -6.86
CA GLN A 8 -1.82 1.11 -7.26
C GLN A 8 -2.58 -0.16 -6.85
N ILE A 9 -3.68 0.02 -6.12
CA ILE A 9 -4.62 -1.04 -5.76
C ILE A 9 -5.87 -0.91 -6.63
N ILE A 10 -6.29 -2.03 -7.22
CA ILE A 10 -7.48 -2.13 -8.06
C ILE A 10 -8.47 -3.09 -7.36
N ALA A 11 -9.51 -2.53 -6.77
CA ALA A 11 -10.61 -3.27 -6.15
C ALA A 11 -11.87 -3.18 -7.04
N PRO A 12 -12.90 -4.03 -6.84
CA PRO A 12 -14.11 -4.03 -7.68
C PRO A 12 -14.83 -2.68 -7.80
N HIS A 13 -14.74 -1.82 -6.78
CA HIS A 13 -15.49 -0.57 -6.69
C HIS A 13 -14.62 0.68 -6.60
N PHE A 14 -13.29 0.54 -6.58
CA PHE A 14 -12.39 1.67 -6.48
C PHE A 14 -10.99 1.34 -6.98
N VAL A 15 -10.26 2.38 -7.37
CA VAL A 15 -8.81 2.37 -7.57
C VAL A 15 -8.19 3.34 -6.59
N ALA A 16 -7.12 2.93 -5.91
CA ALA A 16 -6.45 3.76 -4.91
C ALA A 16 -4.93 3.70 -5.06
N GLY A 17 -4.28 4.86 -4.93
CA GLY A 17 -2.82 4.96 -4.87
C GLY A 17 -2.31 4.96 -3.42
N ILE A 18 -1.14 4.37 -3.23
CA ILE A 18 -0.35 4.46 -1.99
C ILE A 18 1.05 4.92 -2.37
N ASN A 19 1.50 6.05 -1.81
CA ASN A 19 2.93 6.36 -1.81
C ASN A 19 3.54 5.77 -0.54
N THR A 20 4.33 4.71 -0.72
CA THR A 20 4.95 3.94 0.36
C THR A 20 6.31 4.53 0.66
N LEU A 21 6.53 4.95 1.91
CA LEU A 21 7.78 5.54 2.36
C LEU A 21 8.41 4.65 3.44
N LYS A 22 9.58 4.07 3.14
CA LYS A 22 10.35 3.32 4.14
C LYS A 22 11.11 4.30 5.05
N VAL A 23 10.78 4.32 6.34
CA VAL A 23 11.35 5.24 7.35
C VAL A 23 12.55 4.59 8.05
N SER A 24 12.42 3.32 8.42
CA SER A 24 13.48 2.48 9.00
C SER A 24 13.35 1.05 8.48
N ASP A 25 14.17 0.10 8.94
CA ASP A 25 14.15 -1.26 8.38
C ASP A 25 12.81 -1.97 8.52
N ASP A 26 12.09 -1.68 9.60
CA ASP A 26 10.80 -2.29 9.96
C ASP A 26 9.62 -1.30 9.94
N GLU A 27 9.86 -0.03 9.59
CA GLU A 27 8.84 1.03 9.68
C GLU A 27 8.51 1.66 8.32
N PHE A 28 7.21 1.81 8.09
CA PHE A 28 6.63 2.45 6.91
C PHE A 28 5.68 3.58 7.31
N ASP A 29 5.72 4.70 6.58
CA ASP A 29 4.78 5.82 6.74
C ASP A 29 4.15 6.19 5.39
N ASN A 30 3.08 5.47 5.05
CA ASN A 30 2.48 5.55 3.73
C ASN A 30 1.48 6.72 3.62
N LYS A 31 1.52 7.43 2.49
CA LYS A 31 0.48 8.38 2.12
C LYS A 31 -0.64 7.63 1.39
N CYS A 32 -1.71 7.30 2.11
CA CYS A 32 -2.85 6.53 1.63
C CYS A 32 -4.08 7.41 1.34
N ALA A 33 -4.92 6.97 0.40
CA ALA A 33 -6.29 7.49 0.27
C ALA A 33 -7.16 7.09 1.50
N PRO A 34 -8.20 7.88 1.88
CA PRO A 34 -9.01 7.62 3.07
C PRO A 34 -9.60 6.21 3.16
N ILE A 35 -10.06 5.66 2.02
CA ILE A 35 -10.67 4.32 1.93
C ILE A 35 -9.71 3.17 2.29
N ILE A 36 -8.40 3.40 2.21
CA ILE A 36 -7.33 2.45 2.54
C ILE A 36 -6.39 3.00 3.61
N LYS A 37 -6.83 3.97 4.41
CA LYS A 37 -6.01 4.60 5.47
C LYS A 37 -5.51 3.59 6.51
N TYR A 38 -6.18 2.44 6.66
CA TYR A 38 -5.74 1.36 7.53
C TYR A 38 -4.42 0.70 7.07
N MET A 39 -3.96 0.96 5.84
CA MET A 39 -2.68 0.48 5.30
C MET A 39 -1.51 1.45 5.56
N LYS A 40 -1.70 2.50 6.37
CA LYS A 40 -0.72 3.57 6.59
C LYS A 40 0.67 3.07 7.02
N HIS A 41 0.72 2.03 7.87
CA HIS A 41 1.97 1.51 8.42
C HIS A 41 2.30 0.10 7.91
N TRP A 42 1.71 -0.27 6.78
CA TRP A 42 1.90 -1.60 6.21
C TRP A 42 3.10 -1.59 5.28
N SER A 43 3.92 -2.63 5.37
CA SER A 43 4.93 -2.93 4.37
C SER A 43 4.28 -3.26 3.01
N PRO A 44 5.00 -3.07 1.89
CA PRO A 44 4.54 -3.52 0.57
C PRO A 44 4.12 -4.99 0.54
N TYR A 45 4.79 -5.83 1.34
CA TYR A 45 4.44 -7.24 1.48
C TYR A 45 3.05 -7.41 2.11
N GLN A 46 2.76 -6.76 3.22
CA GLN A 46 1.44 -6.81 3.88
C GLN A 46 0.33 -6.29 2.97
N ILE A 47 0.58 -5.20 2.22
CA ILE A 47 -0.36 -4.66 1.24
C ILE A 47 -0.68 -5.68 0.16
N ARG A 48 0.36 -6.33 -0.41
CA ARG A 48 0.22 -7.37 -1.44
C ARG A 48 -0.58 -8.56 -0.92
N GLU A 49 -0.21 -9.12 0.23
CA GLU A 49 -0.90 -10.27 0.83
C GLU A 49 -2.39 -9.97 1.10
N TYR A 50 -2.69 -8.75 1.57
CA TYR A 50 -4.07 -8.33 1.77
C TYR A 50 -4.84 -8.23 0.45
N CYS A 51 -4.24 -7.64 -0.59
CA CYS A 51 -4.87 -7.58 -1.92
C CYS A 51 -5.14 -8.98 -2.48
N ILE A 52 -4.20 -9.91 -2.36
CA ILE A 52 -4.37 -11.32 -2.74
C ILE A 52 -5.55 -11.95 -1.98
N LYS A 53 -5.58 -11.81 -0.65
CA LYS A 53 -6.67 -12.33 0.19
C LYS A 53 -8.05 -11.77 -0.17
N LYS A 54 -8.10 -10.53 -0.67
CA LYS A 54 -9.33 -9.86 -1.09
C LYS A 54 -9.67 -10.06 -2.58
N GLY A 55 -8.78 -10.70 -3.36
CA GLY A 55 -8.93 -10.80 -4.81
C GLY A 55 -8.80 -9.44 -5.53
N TRP A 56 -8.04 -8.49 -4.95
CA TRP A 56 -7.78 -7.19 -5.55
C TRP A 56 -6.50 -7.23 -6.39
N GLY A 57 -6.47 -6.44 -7.46
CA GLY A 57 -5.27 -6.23 -8.28
C GLY A 57 -4.28 -5.27 -7.61
N ILE A 58 -3.00 -5.45 -7.90
CA ILE A 58 -1.91 -4.59 -7.41
C ILE A 58 -0.89 -4.32 -8.52
N ILE A 59 -0.45 -3.08 -8.64
CA ILE A 59 0.65 -2.64 -9.52
C ILE A 59 1.68 -1.94 -8.63
N LEU A 60 2.95 -2.32 -8.76
CA LEU A 60 4.10 -1.83 -7.98
C LEU A 60 5.01 -0.94 -8.82
#